data_AF-A0A8H2SHN2-F1
#
_entry.id   AF-A0A8H2SHN2-F1
#
_cell.length_a   1.000
_cell.length_b   1.000
_cell.length_c   1.000
_cell.angle_alpha   90.00
_cell.angle_beta   90.00
_cell.angle_gamma   90.00
#
_symmetry.space_group_name_H-M   'P 1'
#
loop_
_entity.id
_entity.type
_entity.pdbx_description
1 polymer ?
#
loop_
_entity_poly.entity_id
_entity_poly.type
_entity_poly.pdbx_seq_one_letter_code
_entity_poly.pdbx_strand_id
1 'polypeptide(L)' 'MITFNLSPIFNFLSPIFNFLSPILVPLVGLVVPAMVMSSLSLHIQKNKIF' A
#
# COMPACT_ATOMS: atom_id res chain seq x y z
N MET A 1 -7.54 -37.03 -4.55
CA MET A 1 -7.36 -35.56 -4.51
C MET A 1 -6.07 -35.29 -3.76
N ILE A 2 -5.01 -34.87 -4.45
CA ILE A 2 -3.71 -34.55 -3.83
C ILE A 2 -3.78 -33.09 -3.39
N THR A 3 -3.69 -32.80 -2.10
CA THR A 3 -3.67 -31.44 -1.56
C THR A 3 -2.26 -30.87 -1.62
N PHE A 4 -2.04 -29.86 -2.46
CA PHE A 4 -0.80 -29.08 -2.46
C PHE A 4 -0.76 -28.19 -1.21
N ASN A 5 0.22 -28.41 -0.34
CA ASN A 5 0.43 -27.59 0.85
C ASN A 5 1.26 -26.36 0.46
N LEU A 6 0.66 -25.17 0.45
CA LEU A 6 1.30 -23.90 0.06
C LEU A 6 2.16 -23.29 1.18
N SER A 7 2.11 -23.86 2.38
CA SER A 7 2.88 -23.42 3.54
C SER A 7 4.41 -23.32 3.34
N PRO A 8 5.11 -24.17 2.54
CA PRO A 8 6.56 -24.07 2.38
C PRO A 8 6.97 -22.76 1.71
N ILE A 9 6.22 -22.33 0.68
CA ILE A 9 6.53 -21.14 -0.13
C ILE A 9 6.28 -19.87 0.67
N PHE A 10 5.22 -19.86 1.48
CA PHE A 10 4.86 -18.71 2.31
C PHE A 10 5.92 -18.40 3.37
N ASN A 11 6.50 -19.44 3.98
CA ASN A 11 7.54 -19.30 4.99
C ASN A 11 8.84 -18.71 4.41
N PHE A 12 9.18 -19.01 3.15
CA PHE A 12 10.36 -18.42 2.49
C PHE A 12 10.23 -16.91 2.22
N LEU A 13 9.01 -16.40 1.99
CA LEU A 13 8.76 -14.99 1.71
C LEU A 13 8.52 -14.14 2.97
N SER A 14 8.16 -14.78 4.08
CA SER A 14 7.91 -14.11 5.36
C SER A 14 9.01 -13.14 5.84
N PRO A 15 10.33 -13.42 5.67
CA PRO A 15 11.37 -12.51 6.14
C PRO A 15 11.41 -11.21 5.34
N ILE A 16 11.12 -11.28 4.04
CA ILE A 16 11.13 -10.14 3.12
C ILE A 16 9.97 -9.19 3.46
N PHE A 17 8.78 -9.75 3.68
CA PHE A 17 7.61 -8.95 4.09
C PHE A 17 7.86 -8.26 5.43
N ASN A 18 8.43 -8.94 6.42
CA ASN A 18 8.69 -8.36 7.73
C ASN A 18 9.69 -7.19 7.68
N PHE A 19 10.64 -7.22 6.74
CA PHE A 19 11.57 -6.11 6.51
C PHE A 19 10.92 -4.90 5.82
N LEU A 20 9.96 -5.14 4.92
CA LEU A 20 9.32 -4.08 4.12
C LEU A 20 8.08 -3.47 4.81
N SER A 21 7.37 -4.21 5.66
CA SER A 21 6.15 -3.75 6.34
C SER A 21 6.30 -2.42 7.07
N PRO A 22 7.39 -2.12 7.82
CA PRO A 22 7.54 -0.84 8.50
C PRO A 22 7.61 0.37 7.57
N ILE A 23 7.96 0.17 6.30
CA ILE A 23 8.04 1.22 5.28
C ILE A 23 6.73 1.28 4.49
N LEU A 24 6.20 0.12 4.10
CA LEU A 24 4.98 0.04 3.29
C LEU A 24 3.74 0.47 4.08
N VAL A 25 3.65 0.15 5.36
CA VAL A 25 2.48 0.48 6.20
C VAL A 25 2.31 2.00 6.34
N PRO A 26 3.34 2.79 6.72
CA PRO A 26 3.22 4.24 6.72
C PRO A 26 3.09 4.85 5.32
N LEU A 27 3.74 4.27 4.30
CA LEU A 27 3.68 4.78 2.93
C LEU A 27 2.25 4.69 2.37
N VAL A 28 1.60 3.53 2.50
CA VAL A 28 0.23 3.31 2.01
C VAL A 28 -0.82 3.87 2.98
N GLY A 29 -0.53 3.89 4.30
CA GLY A 29 -1.47 4.36 5.33
C GLY A 29 -1.45 5.87 5.57
N LEU A 30 -0.36 6.58 5.28
CA LEU A 30 -0.21 8.01 5.55
C LEU A 30 0.17 8.80 4.30
N VAL A 31 1.25 8.41 3.62
CA VAL A 31 1.83 9.23 2.52
C VAL A 31 0.95 9.21 1.28
N VAL A 32 0.55 8.03 0.80
CA VAL A 32 -0.33 7.89 -0.37
C VAL A 32 -1.68 8.60 -0.14
N PRO A 33 -2.37 8.40 1.01
CA PRO A 33 -3.59 9.15 1.32
C PRO A 33 -3.39 10.66 1.34
N ALA A 34 -2.33 11.16 1.98
CA ALA A 34 -2.05 12.61 2.02
C ALA A 34 -1.81 13.18 0.61
N MET A 35 -1.09 12.45 -0.23
CA MET A 35 -0.82 12.85 -1.62
C MET A 35 -2.12 12.91 -2.45
N VAL A 36 -2.98 11.89 -2.33
CA VAL A 36 -4.28 11.85 -3.03
C VAL A 36 -5.20 12.96 -2.55
N MET A 37 -5.31 13.18 -1.23
CA MET A 37 -6.17 14.23 -0.66
C MET A 37 -5.69 15.63 -1.08
N SER A 38 -4.38 15.88 -1.08
CA SER A 38 -3.78 17.13 -1.55
C SER A 38 -4.05 17.36 -3.04
N SER A 39 -3.80 16.35 -3.87
CA SER A 39 -4.06 16.40 -5.30
C SER A 39 -5.54 16.66 -5.61
N LEU A 40 -6.43 15.96 -4.91
CA LEU A 40 -7.88 16.10 -5.05
C LEU A 40 -8.35 17.49 -4.60
N SER A 41 -7.81 18.03 -3.50
CA SER A 41 -8.12 19.39 -3.03
C SER A 41 -7.71 20.45 -4.06
N LEU A 42 -6.51 20.33 -4.63
CA LEU A 42 -6.05 21.23 -5.71
C LEU A 42 -6.91 21.10 -6.97
N HIS A 43 -7.29 19.89 -7.34
CA HIS A 43 -8.18 19.65 -8.48
C HIS A 43 -9.55 20.31 -8.29
N ILE A 44 -10.17 20.13 -7.11
CA ILE A 44 -11.47 20.73 -6.78
C ILE A 44 -11.38 22.26 -6.77
N GLN A 45 -10.32 22.83 -6.20
CA GLN A 45 -10.11 24.28 -6.20
C GLN A 45 -9.95 24.80 -7.64
N LYS A 46 -9.14 24.17 -8.48
CA LYS A 46 -9.01 24.56 -9.89
C LYS A 46 -10.34 24.55 -10.65
N ASN A 47 -11.23 23.59 -10.39
CA ASN A 47 -12.54 23.51 -11.05
C ASN A 47 -13.60 24.48 -10.49
N LYS A 48 -13.33 25.11 -9.33
CA LYS A 48 -14.18 26.13 -8.69
C LYS A 48 -13.79 27.56 -9.06
N ILE A 49 -12.57 27.76 -9.55
CA ILE A 49 -11.99 29.07 -9.91
C ILE A 49 -12.28 29.42 -11.40
N PHE A 50 -12.64 28.43 -12.22
CA PHE A 50 -13.15 28.60 -13.59
C PHE A 50 -14.67 28.62 -13.65
#